data_AF-A0A8J5V5F9-F1
#
_entry.id   AF-A0A8J5V5F9-F1
#
_cell.length_a   1.000
_cell.length_b   1.000
_cell.length_c   1.000
_cell.angle_alpha   90.00
_cell.angle_beta   90.00
_cell.angle_gamma   90.00
#
_symmetry.space_group_name_H-M   'P 1'
#
loop_
_entity.id
_entity.type
_entity.pdbx_description
1 polymer ?
#
loop_
_entity_poly.entity_id
_entity_poly.type
_entity_poly.pdbx_seq_one_letter_code
_entity_poly.pdbx_strand_id
1 'polypeptide(L)'
;MAFHQRSISLPSRPLSKVEEELHSLEACISSPSITIEVISDGLRRLGDIYSSIEGIMGLPSNQVCSSQQRTLLDGEMESSLELLDLCNAMSEVFTELKAIIQDLQVSLRKGDDAVVQAKIQSYIRLVKKATKHYKKTVKKVTSDKEDCRMVKQLSEAREITTSLLQSAMNLLSKQIATSKVSLIAKAFQKKNSIVCKEEQLQVLECSIVDLEAGAAILFRRLVQSRVTLLNILSS
;
A
#
# COMPACT_ATOMS: atom_id res chain seq x y z
N MET A 1 3.53 43.85 30.76
CA MET A 1 4.06 42.47 30.74
C MET A 1 3.97 41.99 29.30
N ALA A 2 5.11 41.83 28.62
CA ALA A 2 5.17 41.44 27.22
C ALA A 2 5.05 39.91 27.11
N PHE A 3 4.09 39.43 26.31
CA PHE A 3 3.96 38.01 26.01
C PHE A 3 5.06 37.61 25.03
N HIS A 4 6.02 36.81 25.50
CA HIS A 4 6.97 36.12 24.62
C HIS A 4 6.22 35.04 23.83
N GLN A 5 5.89 35.36 22.58
CA GLN A 5 5.42 34.40 21.61
C GLN A 5 6.61 33.50 21.23
N ARG A 6 6.62 32.26 21.73
CA ARG A 6 7.62 31.27 21.35
C ARG A 6 7.38 30.87 19.90
N SER A 7 8.23 31.38 19.00
CA SER A 7 8.33 30.90 17.64
C SER A 7 8.72 29.43 17.67
N ILE A 8 7.80 28.56 17.28
CA ILE A 8 8.09 27.17 16.93
C ILE A 8 8.87 27.21 15.61
N SER A 9 10.19 27.14 15.71
CA SER A 9 11.07 27.00 14.55
C SER A 9 10.75 25.68 13.85
N LEU A 10 10.17 25.78 12.66
CA LEU A 10 10.11 24.67 11.71
C LEU A 10 11.54 24.16 11.46
N PRO A 11 11.75 22.85 11.29
CA PRO A 11 13.06 22.33 10.92
C PRO A 11 13.53 23.04 9.65
N SER A 12 14.82 23.40 9.62
CA SER A 12 15.42 24.25 8.59
C SER A 12 15.35 23.66 7.16
N ARG A 13 14.94 22.40 7.00
CA ARG A 13 14.76 21.69 5.71
C ARG A 13 13.64 20.63 5.81
N PRO A 14 12.36 20.99 5.62
CA PRO A 14 11.25 20.03 5.78
C PRO A 14 11.25 18.94 4.71
N LEU A 15 11.72 19.24 3.49
CA LEU A 15 11.88 18.23 2.43
C LEU A 15 12.97 17.19 2.80
N SER A 16 14.10 17.59 3.40
CA SER A 16 15.14 16.61 3.78
C SER A 16 14.65 15.56 4.77
N LYS A 17 13.76 15.94 5.69
CA LYS A 17 13.12 15.00 6.61
C LYS A 17 12.24 13.98 5.88
N VAL A 18 11.49 14.42 4.87
CA VAL A 18 10.69 13.52 4.02
C VAL A 18 11.57 12.52 3.28
N GLU A 19 12.70 12.98 2.73
CA GLU A 19 13.68 12.11 2.05
C GLU A 19 14.27 11.06 3.00
N GLU A 20 14.60 11.44 4.25
CA GLU A 20 15.06 10.50 5.28
C GLU A 20 13.98 9.46 5.65
N GLU A 21 12.73 9.87 5.77
CA GLU A 21 11.61 8.96 6.07
C GLU A 21 11.32 7.99 4.92
N LEU A 22 11.41 8.45 3.66
CA LEU A 22 11.29 7.62 2.46
C LEU A 22 12.39 6.56 2.39
N HIS A 23 13.65 6.95 2.55
CA HIS A 23 14.78 6.01 2.58
C HIS A 23 14.69 5.01 3.73
N SER A 24 14.28 5.45 4.92
CA SER A 24 14.01 4.56 6.04
C SER A 24 12.95 3.52 5.70
N LEU A 25 11.87 3.93 5.05
CA LEU A 25 10.78 3.04 4.67
C LEU A 25 11.21 2.06 3.56
N GLU A 26 11.94 2.53 2.55
CA GLU A 26 12.50 1.70 1.48
C GLU A 26 13.43 0.61 2.03
N ALA A 27 14.26 0.95 3.02
CA ALA A 27 15.12 -0.01 3.70
C ALA A 27 14.32 -1.10 4.44
N CYS A 28 13.21 -0.72 5.10
CA CYS A 28 12.31 -1.68 5.74
C CYS A 28 11.67 -2.65 4.71
N ILE A 29 11.29 -2.14 3.54
CA ILE A 29 10.62 -2.92 2.48
C ILE A 29 11.60 -3.86 1.78
N SER A 30 12.85 -3.45 1.64
CA SER A 30 13.91 -4.24 1.01
C SER A 30 14.37 -5.42 1.87
N SER A 31 13.90 -5.52 3.12
CA SER A 31 14.23 -6.61 4.02
C SER A 31 13.68 -7.97 3.52
N PRO A 32 14.49 -9.04 3.52
CA PRO A 32 14.06 -10.37 3.10
C PRO A 32 12.96 -10.98 4.00
N SER A 33 12.76 -10.44 5.21
CA SER A 33 11.79 -10.90 6.20
C SER A 33 10.56 -9.99 6.35
N ILE A 34 10.19 -9.24 5.30
CA ILE A 34 9.03 -8.36 5.31
C ILE A 34 7.74 -9.11 5.70
N THR A 35 7.01 -8.57 6.69
CA THR A 35 5.76 -9.12 7.22
C THR A 35 4.56 -8.26 6.81
N ILE A 36 3.34 -8.77 6.98
CA ILE A 36 2.14 -7.97 6.70
C ILE A 36 2.04 -6.76 7.64
N GLU A 37 2.41 -6.91 8.91
CA GLU A 37 2.46 -5.81 9.89
C GLU A 37 3.41 -4.69 9.45
N VAL A 38 4.60 -5.04 8.95
CA VAL A 38 5.56 -4.05 8.42
C VAL A 38 4.98 -3.34 7.19
N ILE A 39 4.21 -4.05 6.35
CA ILE A 39 3.58 -3.45 5.18
C ILE A 39 2.43 -2.52 5.58
N SER A 40 1.57 -2.92 6.51
CA SER A 40 0.45 -2.08 6.96
C SER A 40 0.95 -0.82 7.68
N ASP A 41 2.00 -0.94 8.49
CA ASP A 41 2.73 0.21 9.05
C ASP A 41 3.33 1.08 7.95
N GLY A 42 3.99 0.49 6.95
CA GLY A 42 4.55 1.21 5.82
C GLY A 42 3.52 2.02 5.02
N LEU A 43 2.32 1.46 4.78
CA LEU A 43 1.22 2.17 4.14
C LEU A 43 0.72 3.35 4.99
N ARG A 44 0.66 3.20 6.32
CA ARG A 44 0.31 4.27 7.24
C ARG A 44 1.35 5.39 7.22
N ARG A 45 2.64 5.04 7.34
CA ARG A 45 3.77 5.97 7.27
C ARG A 45 3.80 6.73 5.95
N LEU A 46 3.50 6.07 4.83
CA LEU A 46 3.34 6.77 3.55
C LEU A 46 2.23 7.80 3.57
N GLY A 47 1.10 7.51 4.22
CA GLY A 47 0.04 8.50 4.44
C GLY A 47 0.55 9.74 5.18
N ASP A 48 1.39 9.56 6.20
CA ASP A 48 2.00 10.66 6.95
C ASP A 48 3.04 11.43 6.11
N ILE A 49 3.81 10.72 5.27
CA ILE A 49 4.75 11.33 4.32
C ILE A 49 4.00 12.19 3.29
N TYR A 50 2.94 11.66 2.66
CA TYR A 50 2.11 12.44 1.73
C TYR A 50 1.48 13.66 2.41
N SER A 51 1.04 13.53 3.67
CA SER A 51 0.53 14.66 4.46
C SER A 51 1.60 15.72 4.71
N SER A 52 2.84 15.28 4.95
CA SER A 52 3.98 16.17 5.16
C SER A 52 4.36 16.91 3.87
N ILE A 53 4.39 16.20 2.74
CA ILE A 53 4.62 16.78 1.42
C ILE A 53 3.52 17.81 1.10
N GLU A 54 2.26 17.46 1.30
CA GLU A 54 1.11 18.37 1.14
C GLU A 54 1.26 19.64 1.99
N GLY A 55 1.63 19.50 3.26
CA GLY A 55 1.86 20.64 4.15
C GLY A 55 3.00 21.56 3.67
N ILE A 56 4.05 20.98 3.08
CA ILE A 56 5.16 21.74 2.48
C ILE A 56 4.67 22.44 1.20
N MET A 57 3.89 21.76 0.37
CA MET A 57 3.33 22.31 -0.86
C MET A 57 2.42 23.52 -0.60
N GLY A 58 1.64 23.49 0.48
CA GLY A 58 0.75 24.59 0.86
C GLY A 58 1.46 25.88 1.30
N LEU A 59 2.77 25.85 1.53
CA LEU A 59 3.53 27.03 1.97
C LEU A 59 3.55 28.12 0.89
N PRO A 60 3.42 29.42 1.25
CA PRO A 60 3.43 30.53 0.29
C PRO A 60 4.66 30.56 -0.62
N SER A 61 5.82 30.11 -0.10
CA SER A 61 7.07 30.02 -0.88
C SER A 61 7.00 29.05 -2.05
N ASN A 62 6.08 28.09 -2.01
CA ASN A 62 5.93 27.03 -3.00
C ASN A 62 4.71 27.22 -3.91
N GLN A 63 3.91 28.28 -3.67
CA GLN A 63 2.76 28.63 -4.51
C GLN A 63 3.19 29.29 -5.83
N VAL A 64 4.38 29.88 -5.89
CA VAL A 64 4.94 30.46 -7.12
C VAL A 64 5.82 29.42 -7.81
N CYS A 65 5.23 28.67 -8.74
CA CYS A 65 5.95 27.68 -9.56
C CYS A 65 6.44 28.28 -10.88
N SER A 66 7.68 27.94 -11.28
CA SER A 66 8.15 28.22 -12.64
C SER A 66 7.38 27.40 -13.68
N SER A 67 7.40 27.82 -14.95
CA SER A 67 6.76 27.05 -16.03
C SER A 67 7.29 25.61 -16.11
N GLN A 68 8.60 25.41 -15.91
CA GLN A 68 9.21 24.08 -15.90
C GLN A 68 8.70 23.23 -14.74
N GLN A 69 8.56 23.81 -13.55
CA GLN A 69 8.06 23.10 -12.37
C GLN A 69 6.59 22.68 -12.54
N ARG A 70 5.76 23.54 -13.15
CA ARG A 70 4.36 23.21 -13.46
C ARG A 70 4.26 21.98 -14.36
N THR A 71 5.03 21.93 -15.45
CA THR A 71 5.05 20.77 -16.36
C THR A 71 5.46 19.48 -15.66
N LEU A 72 6.42 19.53 -14.74
CA LEU A 72 6.82 18.35 -13.95
C LEU A 72 5.72 17.92 -12.97
N LEU A 73 5.05 18.86 -12.31
CA LEU A 73 3.93 18.58 -11.41
C LEU A 73 2.70 18.04 -12.16
N ASP A 74 2.45 18.49 -13.38
CA ASP A 74 1.39 17.94 -14.26
C ASP A 74 1.65 16.46 -14.57
N GLY A 75 2.89 16.11 -14.95
CA GLY A 75 3.28 14.72 -15.19
C GLY A 75 3.19 13.83 -13.94
N GLU A 76 3.59 14.37 -12.79
CA GLU A 76 3.43 13.70 -11.49
C GLU A 76 1.94 13.49 -11.15
N MET A 77 1.09 14.45 -11.50
CA MET A 77 -0.34 14.33 -11.30
C MET A 77 -0.92 13.19 -12.13
N GLU A 78 -0.58 13.04 -13.41
CA GLU A 78 -1.02 11.87 -14.19
C GLU A 78 -0.56 10.56 -13.57
N SER A 79 0.71 10.49 -13.15
CA SER A 79 1.28 9.31 -12.49
C SER A 79 0.61 8.97 -11.15
N SER A 80 0.19 9.99 -10.39
CA SER A 80 -0.56 9.79 -9.14
C SER A 80 -2.00 9.30 -9.37
N LEU A 81 -2.59 9.54 -10.55
CA LEU A 81 -3.89 8.99 -10.92
C LEU A 81 -3.79 7.48 -11.13
N GLU A 82 -2.77 7.03 -11.85
CA GLU A 82 -2.48 5.60 -12.02
C GLU A 82 -2.28 4.91 -10.67
N LEU A 83 -1.62 5.58 -9.71
CA LEU A 83 -1.46 5.06 -8.35
C LEU A 83 -2.80 4.97 -7.60
N LEU A 84 -3.69 5.94 -7.75
CA LEU A 84 -5.03 5.91 -7.13
C LEU A 84 -5.86 4.73 -7.66
N ASP A 85 -5.85 4.51 -8.98
CA ASP A 85 -6.52 3.36 -9.59
C ASP A 85 -5.97 2.05 -9.03
N LEU A 86 -4.65 1.98 -8.84
CA LEU A 86 -3.97 0.84 -8.26
C LEU A 86 -4.35 0.59 -6.79
N CYS A 87 -4.47 1.65 -5.99
CA CYS A 87 -4.96 1.60 -4.62
C CYS A 87 -6.42 1.16 -4.56
N ASN A 88 -7.29 1.71 -5.42
CA ASN A 88 -8.70 1.35 -5.47
C ASN A 88 -8.89 -0.14 -5.82
N ALA A 89 -8.19 -0.62 -6.86
CA ALA A 89 -8.19 -2.02 -7.23
C ALA A 89 -7.70 -2.93 -6.07
N MET A 90 -6.77 -2.44 -5.24
CA MET A 90 -6.30 -3.19 -4.07
C MET A 90 -7.39 -3.31 -3.01
N SER A 91 -8.06 -2.19 -2.70
CA SER A 91 -9.16 -2.16 -1.73
C SER A 91 -10.31 -3.08 -2.14
N GLU A 92 -10.63 -3.16 -3.43
CA GLU A 92 -11.60 -4.12 -3.96
C GLU A 92 -11.15 -5.57 -3.71
N VAL A 93 -9.88 -5.88 -3.99
CA VAL A 93 -9.30 -7.21 -3.72
C VAL A 93 -9.37 -7.55 -2.23
N PHE A 94 -8.99 -6.63 -1.33
CA PHE A 94 -9.07 -6.88 0.12
C PHE A 94 -10.51 -7.10 0.58
N THR A 95 -11.46 -6.34 0.05
CA THR A 95 -12.89 -6.52 0.33
C THR A 95 -13.36 -7.93 -0.06
N GLU A 96 -13.02 -8.37 -1.26
CA GLU A 96 -13.40 -9.70 -1.76
C GLU A 96 -12.67 -10.82 -0.99
N LEU A 97 -11.40 -10.65 -0.62
CA LEU A 97 -10.67 -11.62 0.19
C LEU A 97 -11.28 -11.79 1.58
N LYS A 98 -11.67 -10.70 2.26
CA LYS A 98 -12.37 -10.79 3.55
C LYS A 98 -13.67 -11.57 3.43
N ALA A 99 -14.48 -11.28 2.41
CA ALA A 99 -15.72 -12.00 2.17
C ALA A 99 -15.48 -13.51 1.97
N ILE A 100 -14.45 -13.87 1.20
CA ILE A 100 -14.07 -15.28 1.00
C ILE A 100 -13.61 -15.93 2.33
N ILE A 101 -12.86 -15.22 3.18
CA ILE A 101 -12.41 -15.74 4.47
C ILE A 101 -13.58 -15.95 5.43
N GLN A 102 -14.52 -15.02 5.50
CA GLN A 102 -15.73 -15.15 6.32
C GLN A 102 -16.59 -16.32 5.86
N ASP A 103 -16.77 -16.49 4.55
CA ASP A 103 -17.44 -17.66 3.97
C ASP A 103 -16.71 -18.97 4.29
N LEU A 104 -15.37 -18.96 4.27
CA LEU A 104 -14.54 -20.11 4.65
C LEU A 104 -14.74 -20.50 6.11
N GLN A 105 -14.72 -19.53 7.03
CA GLN A 105 -14.97 -19.77 8.46
C GLN A 105 -16.36 -20.39 8.67
N VAL A 106 -17.40 -19.86 8.02
CA VAL A 106 -18.77 -20.39 8.11
C VAL A 106 -18.86 -21.82 7.56
N SER A 107 -18.22 -22.08 6.41
CA SER A 107 -18.25 -23.40 5.76
C SER A 107 -17.48 -24.44 6.57
N LEU A 108 -16.40 -24.03 7.23
CA LEU A 108 -15.62 -24.88 8.13
C LEU A 108 -16.43 -25.30 9.37
N ARG A 109 -17.16 -24.38 10.00
CA ARG A 109 -18.05 -24.68 11.14
C ARG A 109 -19.18 -25.63 10.76
N LYS A 110 -19.66 -25.58 9.51
CA LYS A 110 -20.70 -26.46 8.98
C LYS A 110 -20.17 -27.85 8.56
N GLY A 111 -18.86 -28.03 8.43
CA GLY A 111 -18.25 -29.27 7.96
C GLY A 111 -18.50 -29.57 6.48
N ASP A 112 -18.76 -28.56 5.64
CA ASP A 112 -18.96 -28.73 4.20
C ASP A 112 -17.62 -28.69 3.44
N ASP A 113 -16.93 -29.83 3.41
CA ASP A 113 -15.61 -29.97 2.80
C ASP A 113 -15.59 -29.53 1.33
N ALA A 114 -16.66 -29.76 0.58
CA ALA A 114 -16.73 -29.41 -0.84
C ALA A 114 -16.79 -27.89 -1.04
N VAL A 115 -17.61 -27.20 -0.25
CA VAL A 115 -17.69 -25.73 -0.27
C VAL A 115 -16.39 -25.11 0.24
N VAL A 116 -15.78 -25.66 1.28
CA VAL A 116 -14.46 -25.22 1.78
C VAL A 116 -13.41 -25.30 0.67
N GLN A 117 -13.34 -26.42 -0.07
CA GLN A 117 -12.44 -26.53 -1.22
C GLN A 117 -12.69 -25.46 -2.27
N ALA A 118 -13.95 -25.25 -2.66
CA ALA A 118 -14.32 -24.28 -3.69
C ALA A 118 -13.93 -22.84 -3.29
N LYS A 119 -14.10 -22.48 -2.02
CA LYS A 119 -13.75 -21.15 -1.49
C LYS A 119 -12.22 -20.97 -1.38
N ILE A 120 -11.47 -21.99 -0.98
CA ILE A 120 -9.99 -21.96 -1.02
C ILE A 120 -9.51 -21.71 -2.45
N GLN A 121 -10.09 -22.39 -3.45
CA GLN A 121 -9.72 -22.14 -4.86
C GLN A 121 -10.10 -20.73 -5.34
N SER A 122 -11.20 -20.17 -4.82
CA SER A 122 -11.61 -18.79 -5.14
C SER A 122 -10.61 -17.78 -4.57
N TYR A 123 -10.21 -17.93 -3.31
CA TYR A 123 -9.14 -17.14 -2.69
C TYR A 123 -7.85 -17.18 -3.53
N ILE A 124 -7.40 -18.39 -3.89
CA ILE A 124 -6.19 -18.61 -4.69
C ILE A 124 -6.27 -17.90 -6.04
N ARG A 125 -7.39 -18.02 -6.74
CA ARG A 125 -7.58 -17.40 -8.05
C ARG A 125 -7.55 -15.89 -7.95
N LEU A 126 -8.23 -15.32 -6.95
CA LEU A 126 -8.27 -13.88 -6.72
C LEU A 126 -6.87 -13.32 -6.43
N VAL A 127 -6.16 -13.89 -5.45
CA VAL A 127 -4.81 -13.46 -5.09
C VAL A 127 -3.86 -13.57 -6.28
N LYS A 128 -3.86 -14.69 -7.01
CA LYS A 128 -3.00 -14.85 -8.20
C LYS A 128 -3.32 -13.85 -9.30
N LYS A 129 -4.60 -13.57 -9.55
CA LYS A 129 -5.05 -12.58 -10.53
C LYS A 129 -4.54 -11.20 -10.14
N ALA A 130 -4.73 -10.81 -8.87
CA ALA A 130 -4.23 -9.56 -8.33
C ALA A 130 -2.71 -9.49 -8.45
N THR A 131 -1.93 -10.44 -7.93
CA THR A 131 -0.46 -10.45 -8.03
C THR A 131 0.03 -10.29 -9.47
N LYS A 132 -0.64 -10.90 -10.47
CA LYS A 132 -0.28 -10.74 -11.89
C LYS A 132 -0.57 -9.34 -12.42
N HIS A 133 -1.64 -8.70 -11.95
CA HIS A 133 -1.99 -7.32 -12.30
C HIS A 133 -0.88 -6.36 -11.83
N TYR A 134 -0.53 -6.41 -10.54
CA TYR A 134 0.50 -5.53 -9.97
C TYR A 134 1.87 -5.71 -10.63
N LYS A 135 2.27 -6.94 -11.01
CA LYS A 135 3.55 -7.17 -11.69
C LYS A 135 3.65 -6.51 -13.07
N LYS A 136 2.52 -6.29 -13.75
CA LYS A 136 2.50 -5.66 -15.08
C LYS A 136 2.51 -4.13 -14.99
N THR A 137 2.01 -3.58 -13.90
CA THR A 137 1.85 -2.13 -13.71
C THR A 137 3.15 -1.45 -13.26
N VAL A 138 4.13 -2.19 -12.73
CA VAL A 138 5.46 -1.63 -12.40
C VAL A 138 6.27 -1.39 -13.67
N LYS A 139 6.00 -0.31 -14.38
CA LYS A 139 6.99 0.30 -15.28
C LYS A 139 7.85 1.21 -14.41
N LYS A 140 9.14 0.86 -14.26
CA LYS A 140 10.12 1.74 -13.62
C LYS A 140 10.19 3.02 -14.46
N VAL A 141 9.66 4.11 -13.94
CA VAL A 141 9.94 5.44 -14.49
C VAL A 141 11.40 5.70 -14.13
N THR A 142 12.31 5.59 -15.09
CA THR A 142 13.67 6.03 -14.89
C THR A 142 13.61 7.55 -14.72
N SER A 143 13.74 8.02 -13.48
CA SER A 143 13.96 9.43 -13.15
C SER A 143 15.26 9.88 -13.82
N ASP A 144 15.16 10.38 -15.04
CA ASP A 144 16.22 11.17 -15.65
C ASP A 144 16.12 12.56 -15.04
N LYS A 145 17.02 12.84 -14.07
CA LYS A 145 17.24 14.13 -13.38
C LYS A 145 16.01 15.04 -13.28
N GLU A 146 15.11 14.76 -12.34
CA GLU A 146 14.07 15.72 -11.97
C GLU A 146 14.67 16.90 -11.20
N ASP A 147 14.68 18.08 -11.83
CA ASP A 147 15.18 19.34 -11.24
C ASP A 147 14.29 19.85 -10.06
N CYS A 148 13.08 19.29 -9.88
CA CYS A 148 12.16 19.66 -8.81
C CYS A 148 12.20 18.67 -7.65
N ARG A 149 12.75 19.09 -6.50
CA ARG A 149 12.83 18.27 -5.27
C ARG A 149 11.47 17.72 -4.80
N MET A 150 10.40 18.47 -4.99
CA MET A 150 9.05 18.07 -4.60
C MET A 150 8.53 16.92 -5.47
N VAL A 151 8.73 17.02 -6.79
CA VAL A 151 8.35 15.96 -7.74
C VAL A 151 9.15 14.70 -7.46
N LYS A 152 10.46 14.83 -7.22
CA LYS A 152 11.32 13.71 -6.82
C LYS A 152 10.73 12.94 -5.61
N GLN A 153 10.29 13.66 -4.58
CA GLN A 153 9.73 13.03 -3.38
C GLN A 153 8.37 12.38 -3.59
N LEU A 154 7.50 13.01 -4.39
CA LEU A 154 6.21 12.42 -4.77
C LEU A 154 6.40 11.15 -5.59
N SER A 155 7.36 11.18 -6.53
CA SER A 155 7.75 10.04 -7.36
C SER A 155 8.31 8.89 -6.53
N GLU A 156 9.25 9.17 -5.61
CA GLU A 156 9.81 8.17 -4.69
C GLU A 156 8.74 7.58 -3.76
N ALA A 157 7.86 8.41 -3.18
CA ALA A 157 6.73 7.94 -2.39
C ALA A 157 5.78 7.03 -3.18
N ARG A 158 5.55 7.32 -4.48
CA ARG A 158 4.74 6.49 -5.37
C ARG A 158 5.42 5.14 -5.65
N GLU A 159 6.72 5.13 -5.90
CA GLU A 159 7.48 3.89 -6.14
C GLU A 159 7.47 2.98 -4.91
N ILE A 160 7.66 3.56 -3.73
CA ILE A 160 7.59 2.85 -2.44
C ILE A 160 6.17 2.32 -2.20
N THR A 161 5.13 3.13 -2.46
CA THR A 161 3.73 2.70 -2.37
C THR A 161 3.47 1.49 -3.25
N THR A 162 3.88 1.57 -4.52
CA THR A 162 3.69 0.50 -5.49
C THR A 162 4.39 -0.78 -5.03
N SER A 163 5.60 -0.66 -4.47
CA SER A 163 6.38 -1.78 -3.93
C SER A 163 5.71 -2.42 -2.71
N LEU A 164 5.13 -1.63 -1.81
CA LEU A 164 4.36 -2.13 -0.66
C LEU A 164 3.11 -2.88 -1.10
N LEU A 165 2.32 -2.30 -2.01
CA LEU A 165 1.12 -2.94 -2.56
C LEU A 165 1.46 -4.27 -3.24
N GLN A 166 2.52 -4.30 -4.04
CA GLN A 166 3.01 -5.51 -4.67
C GLN A 166 3.47 -6.55 -3.64
N SER A 167 4.16 -6.13 -2.59
CA SER A 167 4.65 -6.99 -1.52
C SER A 167 3.50 -7.58 -0.70
N ALA A 168 2.46 -6.79 -0.41
CA ALA A 168 1.25 -7.22 0.28
C ALA A 168 0.63 -8.42 -0.46
N MET A 169 0.43 -8.28 -1.78
CA MET A 169 -0.12 -9.34 -2.61
C MET A 169 0.77 -10.58 -2.67
N ASN A 170 2.10 -10.40 -2.69
CA ASN A 170 3.03 -11.52 -2.66
C ASN A 170 2.97 -12.27 -1.32
N LEU A 171 2.86 -11.57 -0.19
CA LEU A 171 2.71 -12.21 1.13
C LEU A 171 1.37 -12.91 1.27
N LEU A 172 0.27 -12.29 0.87
CA LEU A 172 -1.06 -12.92 0.85
C LEU A 172 -1.08 -14.16 -0.04
N SER A 173 -0.32 -14.15 -1.16
CA SER A 173 -0.13 -15.34 -2.00
C SER A 173 0.70 -16.43 -1.31
N LYS A 174 1.68 -16.06 -0.49
CA LYS A 174 2.53 -17.00 0.25
C LYS A 174 1.82 -17.60 1.47
N GLN A 175 0.93 -16.87 2.13
CA GLN A 175 0.10 -17.39 3.22
C GLN A 175 -0.84 -18.53 2.75
N ILE A 176 -1.13 -18.58 1.44
CA ILE A 176 -1.75 -19.74 0.80
C ILE A 176 -0.77 -20.90 0.65
N ALA A 177 0.47 -20.63 0.24
CA ALA A 177 1.48 -21.66 0.03
C ALA A 177 1.87 -22.32 1.36
N THR A 178 1.97 -21.56 2.46
CA THR A 178 2.22 -22.10 3.80
C THR A 178 0.99 -22.79 4.40
N SER A 179 -0.24 -22.35 4.08
CA SER A 179 -1.46 -23.13 4.40
C SER A 179 -1.65 -24.37 3.51
N LYS A 180 -0.99 -24.42 2.34
CA LYS A 180 -0.76 -25.65 1.56
C LYS A 180 0.43 -26.49 2.04
N VAL A 181 1.21 -26.04 3.03
CA VAL A 181 2.44 -26.70 3.51
C VAL A 181 2.52 -26.75 5.05
N SER A 182 1.37 -26.96 5.71
CA SER A 182 1.31 -27.84 6.88
C SER A 182 0.47 -29.10 6.61
N LEU A 183 0.06 -29.30 5.36
CA LEU A 183 -0.86 -30.36 4.91
C LEU A 183 -0.35 -31.21 3.75
N ILE A 184 0.97 -31.32 3.57
CA ILE A 184 1.62 -32.39 2.82
C ILE A 184 2.93 -32.66 3.57
N ALA A 185 3.19 -33.77 4.25
CA ALA A 185 2.86 -35.14 3.90
C ALA A 185 2.53 -36.00 5.13
N LYS A 186 1.35 -36.63 5.13
CA LYS A 186 1.23 -38.05 5.48
C LYS A 186 0.18 -38.71 4.58
N ALA A 187 0.63 -39.83 3.99
CA ALA A 187 -0.15 -40.90 3.35
C ALA A 187 -0.68 -40.58 1.93
N PHE A 188 -0.46 -41.39 0.90
CA PHE A 188 -0.87 -42.80 0.82
C PHE A 188 -2.14 -43.08 1.64
N GLN A 189 -3.16 -42.23 1.55
CA GLN A 189 -4.52 -42.61 1.92
C GLN A 189 -5.54 -41.68 1.27
N LYS A 190 -6.53 -42.34 0.69
CA LYS A 190 -7.67 -41.85 -0.08
C LYS A 190 -8.61 -41.01 0.80
N LYS A 191 -8.19 -39.83 1.27
CA LYS A 191 -9.07 -38.76 1.83
C LYS A 191 -8.24 -37.51 2.14
N ASN A 192 -8.17 -36.56 1.20
CA ASN A 192 -7.51 -35.27 1.42
C ASN A 192 -8.37 -34.39 2.34
N SER A 193 -8.23 -34.56 3.66
CA SER A 193 -8.77 -33.61 4.64
C SER A 193 -7.84 -32.40 4.70
N ILE A 194 -8.35 -31.25 4.24
CA ILE A 194 -7.67 -29.96 4.40
C ILE A 194 -8.00 -29.43 5.79
N VAL A 195 -7.07 -29.54 6.74
CA VAL A 195 -7.22 -28.92 8.07
C VAL A 195 -6.76 -27.46 7.98
N CYS A 196 -7.61 -26.60 7.43
CA CYS A 196 -7.50 -25.16 7.66
C CYS A 196 -8.05 -24.89 9.06
N LYS A 197 -7.22 -24.35 9.98
CA LYS A 197 -7.69 -24.02 11.34
C LYS A 197 -8.38 -22.66 11.32
N GLU A 198 -9.54 -22.57 11.97
CA GLU A 198 -10.32 -21.34 12.08
C GLU A 198 -9.48 -20.16 12.63
N GLU A 199 -8.62 -20.43 13.61
CA GLU A 199 -7.67 -19.46 14.18
C GLU A 199 -6.74 -18.84 13.12
N GLN A 200 -6.28 -19.64 12.14
CA GLN A 200 -5.40 -19.14 11.07
C GLN A 200 -6.17 -18.25 10.09
N LEU A 201 -7.44 -18.57 9.82
CA LEU A 201 -8.31 -17.72 9.02
C LEU A 201 -8.59 -16.39 9.73
N GLN A 202 -8.73 -16.40 11.05
CA GLN A 202 -8.91 -15.18 11.83
C GLN A 202 -7.66 -14.29 11.80
N VAL A 203 -6.46 -14.85 11.96
CA VAL A 203 -5.20 -14.09 11.83
C VAL A 203 -5.05 -13.50 10.42
N LEU A 204 -5.42 -14.27 9.39
CA LEU A 204 -5.42 -13.80 8.00
C LEU A 204 -6.44 -12.67 7.78
N GLU A 205 -7.64 -12.78 8.34
CA GLU A 205 -8.66 -11.73 8.27
C GLU A 205 -8.15 -10.43 8.91
N CYS A 206 -7.59 -10.50 10.13
CA CYS A 206 -6.99 -9.34 10.80
C CYS A 206 -5.88 -8.71 9.94
N SER A 207 -5.01 -9.54 9.36
CA SER A 207 -3.93 -9.09 8.48
C SER A 207 -4.46 -8.31 7.27
N ILE A 208 -5.56 -8.75 6.67
CA ILE A 208 -6.18 -8.06 5.52
C ILE A 208 -6.88 -6.78 5.96
N VAL A 209 -7.53 -6.77 7.13
CA VAL A 209 -8.13 -5.56 7.70
C VAL A 209 -7.08 -4.49 7.95
N ASP A 210 -5.91 -4.84 8.49
CA ASP A 210 -4.82 -3.88 8.72
C ASP A 210 -4.26 -3.32 7.40
N LEU A 211 -4.09 -4.17 6.39
CA LEU A 211 -3.66 -3.75 5.05
C LEU A 211 -4.68 -2.82 4.41
N GLU A 212 -5.97 -3.14 4.50
CA GLU A 212 -7.06 -2.33 3.96
C GLU A 212 -7.14 -0.97 4.66
N ALA A 213 -7.01 -0.95 5.99
CA ALA A 213 -6.99 0.29 6.75
C ALA A 213 -5.81 1.20 6.35
N GLY A 214 -4.62 0.63 6.21
CA GLY A 214 -3.43 1.34 5.71
C GLY A 214 -3.64 1.88 4.29
N ALA A 215 -4.13 1.04 3.38
CA ALA A 215 -4.41 1.43 2.00
C ALA A 215 -5.48 2.53 1.91
N ALA A 216 -6.52 2.49 2.75
CA ALA A 216 -7.57 3.49 2.79
C ALA A 216 -7.07 4.85 3.31
N ILE A 217 -6.17 4.84 4.31
CA ILE A 217 -5.49 6.06 4.77
C ILE A 217 -4.69 6.66 3.60
N LEU A 218 -3.89 5.85 2.95
CA LEU A 218 -3.04 6.28 1.84
C LEU A 218 -3.87 6.84 0.66
N PHE A 219 -4.94 6.14 0.26
CA PHE A 219 -5.84 6.59 -0.80
C PHE A 219 -6.39 8.00 -0.52
N ARG A 220 -6.88 8.25 0.71
CA ARG A 220 -7.38 9.57 1.10
C ARG A 220 -6.30 10.65 1.01
N ARG A 221 -5.07 10.33 1.43
CA ARG A 221 -3.93 11.26 1.36
C ARG A 221 -3.47 11.55 -0.06
N LEU A 222 -3.50 10.55 -0.95
CA LEU A 222 -3.22 10.73 -2.37
C LEU A 222 -4.25 11.66 -3.04
N VAL A 223 -5.55 11.49 -2.73
CA VAL A 223 -6.60 12.39 -3.21
C VAL A 223 -6.35 13.83 -2.73
N GLN A 224 -6.03 14.01 -1.45
CA GLN A 224 -5.73 15.33 -0.88
C GLN A 224 -4.50 15.98 -1.54
N SER A 225 -3.40 15.23 -1.68
CA SER A 225 -2.18 15.68 -2.35
C SER A 225 -2.47 16.18 -3.77
N ARG A 226 -3.30 15.46 -4.54
CA ARG A 226 -3.72 15.88 -5.89
C ARG A 226 -4.53 17.17 -5.88
N VAL A 227 -5.47 17.34 -4.95
CA VAL A 227 -6.23 18.60 -4.83
C VAL A 227 -5.27 19.76 -4.57
N THR A 228 -4.29 19.56 -3.70
CA THR A 228 -3.26 20.57 -3.41
C THR A 228 -2.38 20.86 -4.63
N LEU A 229 -1.98 19.85 -5.41
CA LEU A 229 -1.29 20.04 -6.71
C LEU A 229 -2.13 20.88 -7.68
N LEU A 230 -3.40 20.51 -7.87
CA LEU A 230 -4.33 21.20 -8.78
C LEU A 230 -4.48 22.68 -8.41
N ASN A 231 -4.56 23.00 -7.12
CA ASN A 231 -4.66 24.37 -6.64
C ASN A 231 -3.41 25.19 -6.99
N ILE A 232 -2.21 24.61 -6.87
CA ILE A 232 -0.94 25.27 -7.24
C ILE A 232 -0.82 25.48 -8.75
N LEU A 233 -1.30 24.51 -9.54
CA LEU A 233 -1.28 24.59 -11.00
C LEU A 233 -2.30 25.60 -11.55
N SER A 234 -3.38 25.84 -10.82
CA SER A 234 -4.45 26.76 -11.20
C SER A 234 -4.23 28.21 -10.73
N SER A 235 -3.30 28.45 -9.81
CA SER A 235 -2.91 29.78 -9.32
C SER A 235 -1.93 30.51 -10.24
#